data_AF-A0A928GW03-F1
#
_entry.id   AF-A0A928GW03-F1
#
_cell.length_a   1.000
_cell.length_b   1.000
_cell.length_c   1.000
_cell.angle_alpha   90.00
_cell.angle_beta   90.00
_cell.angle_gamma   90.00
#
_symmetry.space_group_name_H-M   'P 1'
#
loop_
_entity.id
_entity.type
_entity.pdbx_description
1 polymer ?
#
loop_
_entity_poly.entity_id
_entity_poly.type
_entity_poly.pdbx_seq_one_letter_code
_entity_poly.pdbx_strand_id
1 'polypeptide(L)' 'MKKIIFGALLVLMLFAFVGCGEKDFTCSQCAGSGECTFCFGSGERNGYDCSDCNATGKCYKCMGTGEYHY' A
#
# COMPACT_ATOMS: atom_id res chain seq x y z
N MET A 1 47.51 2.10 15.70
CA MET A 1 46.14 1.58 15.92
C MET A 1 45.11 2.72 15.95
N LYS A 2 44.94 3.48 14.85
CA LYS A 2 44.11 4.72 14.87
C LYS A 2 43.26 4.95 13.61
N LYS A 3 43.34 4.03 12.63
CA LYS A 3 42.63 4.11 11.33
C LYS A 3 41.27 3.40 11.33
N ILE A 4 41.06 2.44 12.24
CA ILE A 4 39.86 1.59 12.29
C ILE A 4 38.64 2.36 12.82
N ILE A 5 38.86 3.34 13.69
CA ILE A 5 37.79 4.13 14.34
C ILE A 5 37.10 5.07 13.33
N PHE A 6 37.84 5.60 12.34
CA PHE A 6 37.30 6.50 11.33
C PHE A 6 36.40 5.78 10.30
N GLY A 7 36.72 4.53 9.96
CA GLY A 7 35.91 3.72 9.03
C GLY A 7 34.57 3.28 9.63
N ALA A 8 34.55 2.96 10.93
CA ALA A 8 33.33 2.51 11.61
C ALA A 8 32.29 3.64 11.77
N LEU A 9 32.73 4.88 11.96
CA LEU A 9 31.86 6.06 12.07
C LEU A 9 31.14 6.40 10.75
N LEU A 10 31.80 6.22 9.62
CA LEU A 10 31.23 6.46 8.29
C LEU A 10 30.17 5.43 7.91
N VAL A 11 30.37 4.18 8.32
CA VAL A 11 29.41 3.09 8.10
C VAL A 11 28.15 3.29 8.95
N LEU A 12 28.28 3.77 10.19
CA LEU A 12 27.13 4.05 11.06
C LEU A 12 26.22 5.18 10.56
N MET A 13 26.77 6.19 9.86
CA MET A 13 25.94 7.28 9.29
C MET A 13 25.10 6.83 8.10
N LEU A 14 25.49 5.79 7.37
CA LEU A 14 24.72 5.28 6.23
C LEU A 14 23.46 4.50 6.66
N PHE A 15 23.43 3.95 7.88
CA PHE A 15 22.26 3.21 8.39
C PHE A 15 21.13 4.11 8.90
N ALA A 16 21.39 5.39 9.18
CA ALA A 16 20.39 6.30 9.74
C ALA A 16 19.35 6.83 8.73
N PHE A 17 19.55 6.59 7.43
CA PHE A 17 18.68 7.12 6.36
C PHE A 17 17.61 6.14 5.85
N VAL A 18 17.62 4.89 6.29
CA VAL A 18 16.81 3.81 5.66
C VAL A 18 15.42 3.64 6.29
N GLY A 19 15.03 4.49 7.23
CA GLY A 19 13.84 4.27 8.06
C GLY A 19 12.74 5.33 7.98
N CYS A 20 12.56 6.03 6.86
CA CYS A 20 11.32 6.80 6.66
C CYS A 20 10.32 5.88 5.95
N GLY A 21 9.70 4.98 6.71
CA GLY A 21 8.60 4.16 6.20
C GLY A 21 7.48 5.10 5.73
N GLU A 22 7.19 5.06 4.44
CA GLU A 22 5.95 5.54 3.87
C GLU A 22 4.80 5.06 4.75
N LYS A 23 4.08 6.01 5.35
CA LYS A 23 2.89 5.70 6.13
C LYS A 23 1.84 5.37 5.08
N ASP A 24 1.66 4.11 4.73
CA ASP A 24 0.48 3.72 3.96
C ASP A 24 -0.68 3.51 4.95
N PHE A 25 -1.78 4.24 4.77
CA PHE A 25 -3.01 3.98 5.52
C PHE A 25 -3.83 2.96 4.73
N THR A 26 -4.06 1.80 5.36
CA THR A 26 -4.93 0.76 4.81
C THR A 26 -6.32 1.34 4.49
N CYS A 27 -6.80 1.09 3.28
CA CYS A 27 -8.12 1.49 2.87
C CYS A 27 -9.18 0.67 3.60
N SER A 28 -9.83 1.29 4.58
CA SER A 28 -10.86 0.65 5.41
C SER A 28 -12.08 0.16 4.61
N GLN A 29 -12.38 0.74 3.45
CA GLN A 29 -13.55 0.33 2.65
C GLN A 29 -13.39 -1.04 1.99
N CYS A 30 -12.16 -1.42 1.66
CA CYS A 30 -11.85 -2.74 1.12
C CYS A 30 -10.98 -3.57 2.07
N ALA A 31 -10.84 -3.12 3.33
CA ALA A 31 -9.96 -3.76 4.32
C ALA A 31 -8.54 -4.05 3.78
N GLY A 32 -8.02 -3.18 2.92
CA GLY A 32 -6.69 -3.34 2.33
C GLY A 32 -6.60 -4.23 1.10
N SER A 33 -7.68 -4.88 0.66
CA SER A 33 -7.61 -5.77 -0.52
C SER A 33 -7.49 -5.01 -1.84
N GLY A 34 -7.94 -3.75 -1.87
CA GLY A 34 -8.14 -3.00 -3.12
C GLY A 34 -9.36 -3.45 -3.91
N GLU A 35 -9.98 -4.56 -3.54
CA GLU A 35 -11.11 -5.13 -4.25
C GLU A 35 -12.43 -4.54 -3.75
N CYS A 36 -13.41 -4.50 -4.63
CA CYS A 36 -14.77 -4.16 -4.27
C CYS A 36 -15.41 -5.30 -3.48
N THR A 37 -15.69 -5.07 -2.20
CA THR A 37 -16.25 -6.07 -1.27
C THR A 37 -17.60 -6.64 -1.73
N PHE A 38 -18.36 -5.87 -2.52
CA PHE A 38 -19.71 -6.26 -2.96
C PHE A 38 -19.72 -7.30 -4.09
N CYS A 39 -18.67 -7.34 -4.91
CA CYS A 39 -18.49 -8.33 -5.98
C CYS A 39 -17.17 -9.11 -5.88
N PHE A 40 -16.45 -9.00 -4.76
CA PHE A 40 -15.19 -9.72 -4.53
C PHE A 40 -14.19 -9.57 -5.68
N GLY A 41 -14.00 -8.35 -6.19
CA GLY A 41 -13.02 -8.10 -7.24
C GLY A 41 -13.47 -8.42 -8.66
N SER A 42 -14.59 -9.13 -8.86
CA SER A 42 -15.00 -9.58 -10.20
C SER A 42 -15.57 -8.47 -11.09
N GLY A 43 -16.10 -7.40 -10.49
CA GLY A 43 -16.88 -6.38 -11.20
C GLY A 43 -18.30 -6.83 -11.57
N GLU A 44 -18.67 -8.08 -11.28
CA GLU A 44 -19.97 -8.66 -11.64
C GLU A 44 -20.57 -9.44 -10.47
N ARG A 45 -21.87 -9.27 -10.22
CA ARG A 45 -22.61 -10.05 -9.23
C ARG A 45 -23.88 -10.62 -9.87
N ASN A 46 -23.98 -11.95 -9.90
CA ASN A 46 -25.11 -12.69 -10.49
C ASN A 46 -25.35 -12.43 -11.98
N GLY A 47 -24.30 -12.23 -12.79
CA GLY A 47 -24.45 -11.94 -14.23
C GLY A 47 -24.75 -10.48 -14.55
N TYR A 48 -24.68 -9.59 -13.56
CA TYR A 48 -24.91 -8.15 -13.73
C TYR A 48 -23.73 -7.34 -13.21
N ASP A 49 -23.46 -6.23 -13.89
CA ASP A 49 -22.47 -5.25 -13.49
C ASP A 49 -22.66 -4.83 -12.03
N CYS A 50 -21.58 -4.89 -11.25
CA CYS A 50 -21.61 -4.44 -9.87
C CYS A 50 -21.55 -2.92 -9.81
N SER A 51 -22.70 -2.31 -9.52
CA SER A 51 -22.87 -0.85 -9.46
C SER A 51 -21.99 -0.18 -8.42
N ASP A 52 -21.74 -0.83 -7.26
CA ASP A 52 -20.92 -0.30 -6.16
C ASP A 52 -19.48 0.04 -6.57
N CYS A 53 -19.01 -0.57 -7.66
CA CYS A 53 -17.66 -0.40 -8.17
C CYS A 53 -17.66 -0.19 -9.69
N ASN A 54 -18.79 0.21 -10.27
CA ASN A 54 -18.95 0.53 -11.69
C ASN A 54 -18.36 -0.55 -12.62
N ALA A 55 -18.67 -1.81 -12.33
CA ALA A 55 -18.16 -2.98 -13.04
C ALA A 55 -16.63 -3.17 -13.05
N THR A 56 -15.87 -2.33 -12.35
CA THR A 56 -14.39 -2.41 -12.35
C THR A 56 -13.85 -3.51 -11.46
N GLY A 57 -14.65 -3.98 -10.50
CA GLY A 57 -14.21 -4.87 -9.43
C GLY A 57 -13.27 -4.20 -8.41
N LYS A 58 -12.89 -2.94 -8.61
CA LYS A 58 -11.95 -2.23 -7.75
C LYS A 58 -12.67 -1.39 -6.71
N CYS A 59 -12.09 -1.28 -5.54
CA CYS A 59 -12.54 -0.34 -4.53
C CYS A 59 -12.35 1.09 -5.04
N TYR A 60 -13.44 1.83 -5.20
CA TYR A 60 -13.41 3.19 -5.74
C TYR A 60 -12.61 4.17 -4.88
N LYS A 61 -12.49 3.91 -3.56
CA LYS A 61 -11.86 4.86 -2.62
C LYS A 61 -10.33 4.85 -2.70
N CYS A 62 -9.74 3.69 -2.92
CA CYS A 62 -8.30 3.52 -3.09
C CYS A 62 -7.92 3.13 -4.53
N MET A 63 -8.86 3.20 -5.48
CA MET A 63 -8.64 2.89 -6.90
C MET A 63 -8.03 1.50 -7.18
N GLY A 64 -8.25 0.54 -6.28
CA GLY A 64 -7.71 -0.80 -6.44
C GLY A 64 -6.38 -1.08 -5.73
N THR A 65 -5.76 -0.10 -5.07
CA THR A 65 -4.45 -0.30 -4.43
C THR A 65 -4.56 -0.95 -3.05
N GLY A 66 -5.71 -0.81 -2.38
CA GLY A 66 -5.87 -1.23 -0.99
C GLY A 66 -5.36 -0.21 0.03
N GLU A 67 -4.74 0.88 -0.41
CA GLU A 67 -4.05 1.83 0.45
C GLU A 67 -4.29 3.28 0.00
N TYR A 68 -4.22 4.23 0.94
CA TYR A 68 -4.20 5.66 0.63
C TYR A 68 -2.76 6.15 0.62
N HIS A 69 -2.36 6.79 -0.48
CA HIS A 69 -1.13 7.58 -0.54
C HIS A 69 -1.51 9.07 -0.46
N TYR A 70 -0.90 9.80 0.46
CA TYR A 70 -1.07 11.25 0.66
C TYR A 70 0.25 11.99 0.49
#